data_AF-A0A7Y3B568-F1
#
_entry.id   AF-A0A7Y3B568-F1
#
_cell.length_a   1.000
_cell.length_b   1.000
_cell.length_c   1.000
_cell.angle_alpha   90.00
_cell.angle_beta   90.00
_cell.angle_gamma   90.00
#
_symmetry.space_group_name_H-M   'P 1'
#
loop_
_entity.id
_entity.type
_entity.pdbx_description
1 polymer ?
#
loop_
_entity_poly.entity_id
_entity_poly.type
_entity_poly.pdbx_seq_one_letter_code
_entity_poly.pdbx_strand_id
1 'polypeptide(L)'
;SDYIKERQDYDYRHHGTVGNPSTDFVPDDVVDRFCVLGPPEAHIERIRELEAAGVDQFCVYLMHDQQEETLHHYGEMIIPAFR
;
A
#
# COMPACT_ATOMS: atom_id res chain seq x y z
N SER A 1 19.62 7.85 0.46
CA SER A 1 18.22 8.29 0.53
C SER A 1 18.09 9.19 1.73
N ASP A 2 17.57 10.41 1.56
CA ASP A 2 17.38 11.39 2.65
C ASP A 2 16.20 11.05 3.58
N TYR A 3 15.41 10.02 3.24
CA TYR A 3 14.24 9.50 3.97
C TYR A 3 14.44 9.30 5.49
N ILE A 4 15.65 8.97 5.94
CA ILE A 4 15.90 8.65 7.36
C ILE A 4 16.23 9.90 8.19
N LYS A 5 16.62 11.02 7.56
CA LYS A 5 17.17 12.19 8.27
C LYS A 5 16.13 12.97 9.08
N GLU A 6 14.85 12.89 8.72
CA GLU A 6 13.76 13.67 9.35
C GLU A 6 12.98 12.88 10.41
N ARG A 7 13.29 11.59 10.61
CA ARG A 7 12.59 10.76 11.58
C ARG A 7 13.00 11.12 13.01
N GLN A 8 12.18 11.91 13.69
CA GLN A 8 12.20 12.03 15.15
C GLN A 8 11.19 11.03 15.73
N ASP A 9 11.48 10.52 16.94
CA ASP A 9 10.75 9.49 17.71
C ASP A 9 9.35 9.07 17.22
N TYR A 10 9.13 7.76 17.06
CA TYR A 10 7.87 7.21 16.56
C TYR A 10 6.89 6.84 17.68
N ASP A 11 5.79 7.59 17.81
CA ASP A 11 4.71 7.27 18.76
C ASP A 11 3.75 6.21 18.20
N TYR A 12 3.87 4.99 18.71
CA TYR A 12 3.04 3.86 18.31
C TYR A 12 1.55 4.01 18.65
N ARG A 13 1.14 4.96 19.50
CA ARG A 13 -0.28 5.17 19.83
C ARG A 13 -1.12 5.65 18.65
N HIS A 14 -0.47 6.22 17.63
CA HIS A 14 -1.11 6.69 16.39
C HIS A 14 -0.82 5.75 15.20
N HIS A 15 -0.22 4.57 15.46
CA HIS A 15 0.14 3.63 14.41
C HIS A 15 -1.09 3.09 13.68
N GLY A 16 -1.10 3.18 12.36
CA GLY A 16 -2.18 2.67 11.53
C GLY A 16 -3.46 3.51 11.54
N THR A 17 -3.41 4.76 12.01
CA THR A 17 -4.55 5.69 12.00
C THR A 17 -4.36 6.81 10.98
N VAL A 18 -5.43 7.20 10.30
CA VAL A 18 -5.46 8.40 9.43
C VAL A 18 -5.04 9.64 10.21
N GLY A 19 -4.22 10.49 9.58
CA GLY A 19 -3.75 11.74 10.19
C GLY A 19 -2.70 11.53 11.28
N ASN A 20 -1.96 10.42 11.23
CA ASN A 20 -0.82 10.20 12.12
C ASN A 20 0.22 11.33 11.92
N PRO A 21 0.50 12.17 12.93
CA PRO A 21 1.46 13.27 12.79
C PRO A 21 2.90 12.78 12.59
N SER A 22 3.16 11.49 12.84
CA SER A 22 4.43 10.82 12.60
C SER A 22 4.56 10.25 11.18
N THR A 23 3.70 10.64 10.23
CA THR A 23 3.83 10.24 8.80
C THR A 23 4.11 11.40 7.86
N ASP A 24 4.06 12.65 8.32
CA ASP A 24 4.20 13.86 7.49
C ASP A 24 5.57 13.98 6.79
N PHE A 25 6.58 13.26 7.27
CA PHE A 25 7.91 13.22 6.67
C PHE A 25 8.05 12.21 5.51
N VAL A 26 7.01 11.40 5.24
CA VAL A 26 7.01 10.42 4.15
C VAL A 26 6.56 11.11 2.86
N PRO A 27 7.45 11.39 1.90
CA PRO A 27 7.06 12.09 0.68
C PRO A 27 6.29 11.18 -0.27
N ASP A 28 5.49 11.77 -1.17
CA ASP A 28 4.65 11.05 -2.14
C ASP A 28 5.45 10.06 -2.99
N ASP A 29 6.68 10.38 -3.37
CA ASP A 29 7.53 9.49 -4.17
C ASP A 29 7.92 8.21 -3.41
N VAL A 30 8.00 8.25 -2.08
CA VAL A 30 8.18 7.08 -1.24
C VAL A 30 6.88 6.29 -1.16
N VAL A 31 5.73 6.96 -1.02
CA VAL A 31 4.41 6.30 -1.01
C VAL A 31 4.17 5.55 -2.32
N ASP A 32 4.35 6.19 -3.46
CA ASP A 32 4.13 5.60 -4.79
C ASP A 32 5.04 4.39 -5.05
N ARG A 33 6.26 4.40 -4.49
CA ARG A 33 7.22 3.31 -4.68
C ARG A 33 6.92 2.09 -3.83
N PHE A 34 6.42 2.29 -2.61
CA PHE A 34 6.31 1.24 -1.60
C PHE A 34 4.87 0.84 -1.26
N CYS A 35 3.86 1.58 -1.73
CA CYS A 35 2.46 1.29 -1.51
C CYS A 35 1.73 0.98 -2.81
N VAL A 36 0.59 0.30 -2.69
CA VAL A 36 -0.41 0.15 -3.75
C VAL A 36 -1.71 0.70 -3.18
N LEU A 37 -2.21 1.77 -3.78
CA LEU A 37 -3.33 2.56 -3.28
C LEU A 37 -4.30 2.88 -4.42
N GLY A 38 -5.52 3.30 -4.07
CA GLY A 38 -6.52 3.76 -5.02
C GLY A 38 -7.56 2.68 -5.37
N PRO A 39 -8.26 2.83 -6.52
CA PRO A 39 -9.32 1.91 -6.90
C PRO A 39 -8.75 0.57 -7.40
N PRO A 40 -9.58 -0.49 -7.54
CA PRO A 40 -9.14 -1.80 -7.98
C PRO A 40 -8.29 -1.80 -9.27
N GLU A 41 -8.56 -0.90 -10.21
CA GLU A 41 -7.82 -0.78 -11.47
C GLU A 41 -6.35 -0.41 -11.25
N ALA A 42 -6.06 0.48 -10.28
CA ALA A 42 -4.69 0.88 -9.94
C ALA A 42 -3.91 -0.30 -9.33
N HIS A 43 -4.58 -1.12 -8.54
CA HIS A 43 -3.99 -2.34 -8.00
C HIS A 43 -3.66 -3.34 -9.10
N ILE A 44 -4.58 -3.53 -10.07
CA ILE A 44 -4.38 -4.44 -11.20
C ILE A 44 -3.21 -3.96 -12.07
N GLU A 45 -3.14 -2.67 -12.41
CA GLU A 45 -2.04 -2.10 -13.18
C GLU A 45 -0.69 -2.34 -12.50
N ARG A 46 -0.61 -2.03 -11.20
CA ARG A 46 0.62 -2.21 -10.42
C ARG A 46 1.06 -3.67 -10.30
N ILE A 47 0.12 -4.60 -10.11
CA ILE A 47 0.42 -6.03 -10.07
C ILE A 47 0.95 -6.51 -11.42
N ARG A 48 0.39 -6.05 -12.55
CA ARG A 48 0.90 -6.39 -13.89
C ARG A 48 2.31 -5.87 -14.14
N GLU A 49 2.64 -4.67 -13.68
CA GLU A 49 4.01 -4.16 -13.77
C GLU A 49 4.99 -5.05 -13.01
N LEU A 50 4.62 -5.48 -11.81
CA LEU A 50 5.45 -6.32 -10.95
C LEU A 50 5.56 -7.75 -11.51
N GLU A 51 4.48 -8.30 -12.05
CA GLU A 51 4.47 -9.57 -12.77
C GLU A 51 5.42 -9.52 -13.99
N ALA A 52 5.37 -8.45 -14.77
CA ALA A 52 6.28 -8.24 -15.90
C ALA A 52 7.75 -8.11 -15.46
N ALA A 53 8.00 -7.69 -14.22
CA ALA A 53 9.32 -7.67 -13.60
C ALA A 53 9.74 -9.03 -13.00
N GLY A 54 8.89 -10.06 -13.08
CA GLY A 54 9.18 -11.43 -12.66
C GLY A 54 8.67 -11.81 -11.27
N VAL A 55 7.80 -11.02 -10.66
CA VAL A 55 7.15 -11.37 -9.39
C VAL A 55 6.03 -12.38 -9.66
N ASP A 56 6.02 -13.48 -8.90
CA ASP A 56 5.08 -14.61 -9.06
C ASP A 56 4.12 -14.78 -7.88
N GLN A 57 4.44 -14.20 -6.72
CA GLN A 57 3.62 -14.27 -5.51
C GLN A 57 3.42 -12.88 -4.89
N PHE A 58 2.16 -12.53 -4.67
CA PHE A 58 1.75 -11.28 -4.04
C PHE A 58 1.07 -11.53 -2.70
N CYS A 59 1.57 -10.89 -1.65
CA CYS A 59 1.00 -10.94 -0.30
C CYS A 59 0.42 -9.56 0.05
N VAL A 60 -0.87 -9.52 0.37
CA VAL A 60 -1.54 -8.27 0.77
C VAL A 60 -1.35 -8.07 2.27
N TYR A 61 -0.76 -6.93 2.65
CA TYR A 61 -0.72 -6.49 4.04
C TYR A 61 -1.94 -5.64 4.39
N LEU A 62 -2.99 -6.31 4.87
CA LEU A 62 -4.29 -5.70 5.14
C LEU A 62 -4.40 -5.25 6.61
N MET A 63 -3.87 -4.07 6.94
CA MET A 63 -3.85 -3.58 8.33
C MET A 63 -4.38 -2.15 8.55
N HIS A 64 -4.90 -1.50 7.51
CA HIS A 64 -5.46 -0.15 7.61
C HIS A 64 -6.99 -0.16 7.43
N ASP A 65 -7.67 0.98 7.58
CA ASP A 65 -9.11 1.16 7.38
C ASP A 65 -9.72 0.38 6.21
N GLN A 66 -11.03 0.10 6.29
CA GLN A 66 -11.81 -0.55 5.23
C GLN A 66 -11.26 -1.95 4.86
N GLN A 67 -10.77 -2.71 5.85
CA GLN A 67 -10.20 -4.06 5.63
C GLN A 67 -11.17 -4.99 4.91
N GLU A 68 -12.43 -5.05 5.38
CA GLU A 68 -13.45 -5.93 4.81
C GLU A 68 -13.76 -5.58 3.35
N GLU A 69 -13.93 -4.29 3.05
CA GLU A 69 -14.19 -3.80 1.70
C GLU A 69 -12.99 -4.02 0.77
N THR A 70 -11.78 -3.75 1.25
CA THR A 70 -10.54 -4.04 0.51
C THR A 70 -10.45 -5.53 0.19
N LEU A 71 -10.69 -6.41 1.17
CA LEU A 71 -10.68 -7.85 0.98
C LEU A 71 -11.75 -8.29 -0.05
N HIS A 72 -12.93 -7.69 0.01
CA HIS A 72 -14.03 -7.95 -0.92
C HIS A 72 -13.63 -7.57 -2.36
N HIS A 73 -13.05 -6.38 -2.57
CA HIS A 73 -12.55 -5.95 -3.87
C HIS A 73 -11.44 -6.87 -4.41
N TYR A 74 -10.56 -7.37 -3.54
CA TYR A 74 -9.57 -8.36 -3.95
C TYR A 74 -10.20 -9.66 -4.44
N GLY A 75 -11.25 -10.13 -3.75
CA GLY A 75 -11.97 -11.35 -4.11
C GLY A 75 -12.78 -11.23 -5.40
N GLU A 76 -13.46 -10.11 -5.61
CA GLU A 76 -14.44 -9.95 -6.70
C GLU A 76 -13.88 -9.30 -7.96
N MET A 77 -12.88 -8.42 -7.83
CA MET A 77 -12.40 -7.60 -8.95
C MET A 77 -10.92 -7.82 -9.26
N ILE A 78 -10.04 -7.82 -8.25
CA ILE A 78 -8.59 -7.83 -8.50
C ILE A 78 -8.11 -9.24 -8.86
N ILE A 79 -8.30 -10.24 -8.00
CA ILE A 79 -7.82 -11.62 -8.25
C ILE A 79 -8.41 -12.21 -9.54
N PRO A 80 -9.70 -12.02 -9.87
CA PRO A 80 -10.27 -12.52 -11.12
C PRO A 80 -9.63 -11.94 -12.39
N ALA A 81 -8.98 -10.77 -12.34
CA ALA A 81 -8.31 -10.16 -13.48
C ALA A 81 -7.00 -10.86 -13.91
N PHE A 82 -6.52 -11.83 -13.12
CA PHE A 82 -5.29 -12.60 -13.33
C PHE A 82 -5.53 -14.10 -13.51
N ARG A 83 -6.78 -14.51 -13.74
CA ARG A 83 -7.17 -15.91 -14.02
C ARG A 83 -7.25 -16.19 -15.52
#